data_AF-A0A2H9PZ72-F1
#
_entry.id   AF-A0A2H9PZ72-F1
#
_cell.length_a   1.000
_cell.length_b   1.000
_cell.length_c   1.000
_cell.angle_alpha   90.00
_cell.angle_beta   90.00
_cell.angle_gamma   90.00
#
_symmetry.space_group_name_H-M   'P 1'
#
loop_
_entity.id
_entity.type
_entity.pdbx_description
1 polymer ?
#
loop_
_entity_poly.entity_id
_entity_poly.type
_entity_poly.pdbx_seq_one_letter_code
_entity_poly.pdbx_strand_id
1 'polypeptide(L)'
;MRIYKILIIVFAIFTITTSIFFNVYVNYKLPLLRDIAKPVGLITEGNISICIDVGPPPVLDNIDDLYAYENTPFNYGLIATDTETFYYHDNATFFDVNTTTGHINFTADSGDVGSYGVRFWASHDLCDDYYDEDIITFTVIAAAAEEEATEISSAEYGAIILGELEETISLGSSLKFDLNGKTYFLKVKQIYYNNKKVEFEFVSEENVFSMKERSEIKMDIEKDDKIDLSLNLVEIESPNSVRVKLKLYIDYGCKEKWKCDDWSECTSIEKAENLKDIFISQCEKNNIAKEDCGFKFRFCNDENKCGSKKEKPVESGVCSVYKKEIKEEKPEYKVDTNLNMNYKLYIFTVIGLLLIITALIIILKLKNKKLIFTNKLLREFKKEIRKKNLHRAETIYRRLLLDLNNYEGNRKKKIEKKIFSLKAKLLNLKNRITKRRM
;
A
#
# COMPACT_ATOMS: atom_id res chain seq x y z
N MET A 1 -54.01 -18.28 -5.96
CA MET A 1 -54.54 -16.91 -6.04
C MET A 1 -54.45 -16.12 -4.73
N ARG A 2 -54.88 -16.63 -3.57
CA ARG A 2 -54.86 -15.84 -2.32
C ARG A 2 -53.47 -15.36 -1.85
N ILE A 3 -52.41 -16.15 -2.05
CA ILE A 3 -51.04 -15.78 -1.62
C ILE A 3 -50.46 -14.63 -2.46
N TYR A 4 -50.75 -14.61 -3.76
CA TYR A 4 -50.23 -13.57 -4.65
C TYR A 4 -50.86 -12.20 -4.35
N LYS A 5 -52.16 -12.17 -4.01
CA LYS A 5 -52.81 -10.94 -3.53
C LYS A 5 -52.20 -10.42 -2.22
N ILE A 6 -51.86 -11.30 -1.29
CA ILE A 6 -51.19 -10.93 -0.04
C ILE A 6 -49.77 -10.38 -0.32
N LEU A 7 -49.01 -11.02 -1.21
CA LEU A 7 -47.68 -10.54 -1.61
C LEU A 7 -47.71 -9.17 -2.27
N ILE A 8 -48.70 -8.90 -3.14
CA ILE A 8 -48.86 -7.58 -3.77
C ILE A 8 -49.15 -6.51 -2.71
N ILE A 9 -50.04 -6.80 -1.75
CA ILE A 9 -50.38 -5.84 -0.69
C ILE A 9 -49.15 -5.55 0.19
N VAL A 10 -48.37 -6.58 0.55
CA VAL A 10 -47.13 -6.39 1.33
C VAL A 10 -46.09 -5.58 0.56
N PHE A 11 -45.95 -5.82 -0.74
CA PHE A 11 -45.02 -5.07 -1.58
C PHE A 11 -45.44 -3.60 -1.71
N ALA A 12 -46.74 -3.33 -1.91
CA ALA A 12 -47.28 -1.97 -1.99
C ALA A 12 -47.08 -1.19 -0.68
N ILE A 13 -47.31 -1.84 0.47
CA ILE A 13 -47.05 -1.22 1.79
C ILE A 13 -45.57 -0.90 1.93
N PHE A 14 -44.68 -1.83 1.57
CA PHE A 14 -43.23 -1.61 1.63
C PHE A 14 -42.81 -0.39 0.80
N THR A 15 -43.23 -0.30 -0.47
CA THR A 15 -42.86 0.82 -1.35
C THR A 15 -43.40 2.16 -0.87
N ILE A 16 -44.60 2.19 -0.27
CA ILE A 16 -45.15 3.42 0.30
C ILE A 16 -44.33 3.84 1.52
N THR A 17 -44.01 2.90 2.41
CA THR A 17 -43.22 3.21 3.61
C THR A 17 -41.81 3.68 3.28
N THR A 18 -41.12 3.09 2.30
CA THR A 18 -39.76 3.50 1.92
C THR A 18 -39.76 4.87 1.23
N SER A 19 -40.77 5.19 0.42
CA SER A 19 -40.90 6.50 -0.21
C SER A 19 -41.12 7.62 0.82
N ILE A 20 -42.01 7.40 1.79
CA ILE A 20 -42.23 8.35 2.90
C ILE A 20 -40.95 8.56 3.70
N PHE A 21 -40.22 7.48 4.02
CA PHE A 21 -38.96 7.56 4.74
C PHE A 21 -37.86 8.30 3.97
N PHE A 22 -37.73 8.06 2.66
CA PHE A 22 -36.75 8.77 1.83
C PHE A 22 -37.06 10.27 1.78
N ASN A 23 -38.33 10.63 1.65
CA ASN A 23 -38.76 12.02 1.62
C ASN A 23 -38.53 12.73 2.97
N VAL A 24 -38.78 12.05 4.09
CA VAL A 24 -38.46 12.58 5.43
C VAL A 24 -36.96 12.73 5.61
N TYR A 25 -36.17 11.71 5.25
CA TYR A 25 -34.70 11.75 5.39
C TYR A 25 -34.06 12.88 4.57
N VAL A 26 -34.46 13.02 3.29
CA VAL A 26 -33.96 14.06 2.40
C VAL A 26 -34.34 15.45 2.92
N ASN A 27 -35.60 15.67 3.30
CA ASN A 27 -36.05 16.98 3.77
C ASN A 27 -35.49 17.38 5.14
N TYR A 28 -35.19 16.42 6.03
CA TYR A 28 -34.64 16.74 7.36
C TYR A 28 -33.12 16.82 7.40
N LYS A 29 -32.39 16.08 6.55
CA LYS A 29 -30.92 16.03 6.62
C LYS A 29 -30.22 17.04 5.71
N LEU A 30 -30.82 17.44 4.59
CA LEU A 30 -30.25 18.48 3.71
C LEU A 30 -30.12 19.87 4.35
N PRO A 31 -31.08 20.36 5.17
CA PRO A 31 -30.93 21.64 5.85
C PRO A 31 -29.76 21.66 6.84
N LEU A 32 -29.50 20.54 7.52
CA LEU A 32 -28.38 20.40 8.47
C LEU A 32 -26.99 20.45 7.81
N LEU A 33 -26.88 20.10 6.52
CA LEU A 33 -25.64 20.27 5.77
C LEU A 33 -25.48 21.71 5.24
N ARG A 34 -26.58 22.44 5.08
CA ARG A 34 -26.57 23.84 4.58
C ARG A 34 -26.02 24.82 5.62
N ASP A 35 -26.20 24.54 6.92
CA ASP A 35 -25.73 25.41 8.01
C ASP A 35 -24.25 25.23 8.39
N ILE A 36 -23.55 24.24 7.79
CA ILE A 36 -22.09 24.05 7.98
C ILE A 36 -21.29 24.94 7.00
N ALA A 37 -21.91 25.45 5.94
CA ALA A 37 -21.31 26.44 5.05
C ALA A 37 -21.64 27.87 5.53
N LYS A 38 -20.99 28.33 6.61
CA LYS A 38 -20.94 29.76 6.89
C LYS A 38 -19.93 30.41 5.93
N PRO A 39 -20.33 31.31 5.02
CA PRO A 39 -19.37 32.07 4.24
C PRO A 39 -18.57 32.96 5.19
N VAL A 40 -17.27 32.69 5.28
CA VAL A 40 -16.32 33.53 6.01
C VAL A 40 -15.82 34.58 5.01
N GLY A 41 -16.52 35.71 4.91
CA GLY A 41 -16.04 36.86 4.11
C GLY A 41 -17.12 37.70 3.44
N LEU A 42 -16.81 38.98 3.23
CA LEU A 42 -17.59 39.93 2.44
C LEU A 42 -17.68 39.42 0.99
N ILE A 43 -18.90 39.40 0.43
CA ILE A 43 -19.16 38.94 -0.92
C ILE A 43 -18.68 40.02 -1.90
N THR A 44 -17.46 39.86 -2.41
CA THR A 44 -17.01 40.48 -3.65
C THR A 44 -17.37 39.55 -4.80
N GLU A 45 -17.98 40.08 -5.86
CA GLU A 45 -18.18 39.33 -7.10
C GLU A 45 -16.82 38.78 -7.57
N GLY A 46 -16.68 37.46 -7.61
CA GLY A 46 -15.46 36.78 -8.00
C GLY A 46 -15.82 35.54 -8.82
N ASN A 47 -15.01 35.26 -9.83
CA ASN A 47 -15.14 34.02 -10.59
C ASN A 47 -14.77 32.85 -9.69
N ILE A 48 -15.71 31.94 -9.47
CA ILE A 48 -15.45 30.67 -8.79
C ILE A 48 -15.05 29.68 -9.89
N SER A 49 -13.77 29.32 -9.95
CA SER A 49 -13.31 28.14 -10.69
C SER A 49 -13.40 26.94 -9.75
N ILE A 50 -14.23 25.95 -10.09
CA ILE A 50 -14.27 24.66 -9.41
C ILE A 50 -13.38 23.72 -10.21
N CYS A 51 -12.30 23.24 -9.59
CA CYS A 51 -11.49 22.17 -10.14
C CYS A 51 -12.02 20.82 -9.65
N ILE A 52 -12.23 19.88 -10.56
CA ILE A 52 -12.65 18.52 -10.24
C ILE A 52 -11.68 17.60 -10.96
N ASP A 53 -10.66 17.14 -10.25
CA ASP A 53 -9.85 16.02 -10.71
C ASP A 53 -10.59 14.70 -10.42
N VAL A 54 -10.59 13.79 -11.39
CA VAL A 54 -11.26 12.48 -11.34
C VAL A 54 -10.28 11.31 -11.42
N GLY A 55 -8.97 11.56 -11.56
CA GLY A 55 -7.92 10.54 -11.63
C GLY A 55 -7.24 10.22 -10.29
N PRO A 56 -6.39 9.17 -10.21
CA PRO A 56 -5.31 9.08 -9.22
C PRO A 56 -4.21 10.13 -9.50
N PRO A 57 -3.36 10.54 -8.54
CA PRO A 57 -2.29 11.48 -8.83
C PRO A 57 -1.19 10.78 -9.64
N PRO A 58 -0.35 11.54 -10.37
CA PRO A 58 0.85 10.99 -11.01
C PRO A 58 1.71 10.28 -9.99
N VAL A 59 2.21 9.09 -10.30
CA VAL A 59 3.06 8.34 -9.38
C VAL A 59 4.52 8.66 -9.68
N LEU A 60 5.21 9.27 -8.73
CA LEU A 60 6.63 9.62 -8.83
C LEU A 60 7.47 8.41 -8.42
N ASP A 61 8.47 8.03 -9.23
CA ASP A 61 9.42 6.98 -8.84
C ASP A 61 10.25 7.45 -7.64
N ASN A 62 10.57 6.54 -6.73
CA ASN A 62 11.40 6.83 -5.55
C ASN A 62 12.75 7.43 -5.96
N ILE A 63 13.10 8.56 -5.36
CA ILE A 63 14.32 9.32 -5.68
C ILE A 63 15.34 9.09 -4.57
N ASP A 64 16.54 8.65 -4.92
CA ASP A 64 17.65 8.56 -3.97
C ASP A 64 18.29 9.93 -3.73
N ASP A 65 19.03 10.09 -2.64
CA ASP A 65 19.84 11.28 -2.38
C ASP A 65 20.79 11.59 -3.57
N LEU A 66 20.88 12.87 -3.93
CA LEU A 66 21.61 13.33 -5.12
C LEU A 66 22.86 14.12 -4.73
N TYR A 67 23.89 14.03 -5.60
CA TYR A 67 25.18 14.68 -5.41
C TYR A 67 25.60 15.41 -6.67
N ALA A 68 25.97 16.67 -6.52
CA ALA A 68 26.60 17.48 -7.57
C ALA A 68 27.98 17.96 -7.11
N TYR A 69 28.84 18.28 -8.08
CA TYR A 69 30.15 18.89 -7.80
C TYR A 69 30.12 20.31 -8.32
N GLU A 70 30.65 21.23 -7.53
CA GLU A 70 30.87 22.62 -7.93
C GLU A 70 31.60 22.69 -9.28
N ASN A 71 31.21 23.61 -10.14
CA ASN A 71 31.78 23.84 -11.47
C ASN A 71 31.69 22.63 -12.43
N THR A 72 30.93 21.58 -12.07
CA THR A 72 30.69 20.41 -12.92
C THR A 72 29.22 20.36 -13.33
N PRO A 73 28.90 20.21 -14.64
CA PRO A 73 27.52 20.06 -15.09
C PRO A 73 26.84 18.84 -14.43
N PHE A 74 25.72 19.06 -13.77
CA PHE A 74 24.85 18.04 -13.21
C PHE A 74 23.65 17.82 -14.13
N ASN A 75 23.30 16.55 -14.36
CA ASN A 75 22.24 16.17 -15.28
C ASN A 75 21.48 14.96 -14.72
N TYR A 76 20.18 15.14 -14.46
CA TYR A 76 19.32 14.11 -13.86
C TYR A 76 17.89 14.21 -14.41
N GLY A 77 17.19 13.08 -14.54
CA GLY A 77 15.81 13.04 -15.03
C GLY A 77 14.89 12.36 -14.02
N LEU A 78 13.85 13.09 -13.60
CA LEU A 78 12.76 12.53 -12.80
C LEU A 78 11.87 11.66 -13.69
N ILE A 79 11.30 10.61 -13.09
CA ILE A 79 10.38 9.69 -13.76
C ILE A 79 9.10 9.64 -12.94
N ALA A 80 7.98 9.96 -13.58
CA ALA A 80 6.65 9.73 -13.04
C ALA A 80 5.78 9.03 -14.10
N THR A 81 4.74 8.35 -13.64
CA THR A 81 3.76 7.65 -14.49
C THR A 81 2.34 8.09 -14.17
N ASP A 82 1.59 8.45 -15.22
CA ASP A 82 0.15 8.70 -15.13
C ASP A 82 -0.55 8.32 -16.43
N THR A 83 -1.87 8.18 -16.37
CA THR A 83 -2.77 8.05 -17.52
C THR A 83 -3.11 9.38 -18.19
N GLU A 84 -2.96 10.49 -17.48
CA GLU A 84 -3.27 11.86 -17.90
C GLU A 84 -1.99 12.69 -18.11
N THR A 85 -2.15 13.95 -18.53
CA THR A 85 -1.00 14.87 -18.69
C THR A 85 -0.63 15.45 -17.33
N PHE A 86 0.64 15.37 -16.98
CA PHE A 86 1.17 15.84 -15.70
C PHE A 86 2.44 16.66 -15.89
N TYR A 87 2.85 17.33 -14.82
CA TYR A 87 3.95 18.28 -14.76
C TYR A 87 4.82 18.02 -13.54
N TYR A 88 6.12 18.27 -13.68
CA TYR A 88 7.11 18.13 -12.62
C TYR A 88 7.39 19.49 -11.98
N HIS A 89 7.68 19.46 -10.69
CA HIS A 89 7.99 20.64 -9.91
C HIS A 89 9.05 20.34 -8.85
N ASP A 90 9.69 21.39 -8.38
CA ASP A 90 10.66 21.35 -7.29
C ASP A 90 10.58 22.61 -6.42
N ASN A 91 11.27 22.59 -5.28
CA ASN A 91 11.40 23.75 -4.39
C ASN A 91 12.85 24.22 -4.21
N ALA A 92 13.77 23.76 -5.07
CA ALA A 92 15.17 24.16 -5.02
C ALA A 92 15.32 25.63 -5.41
N THR A 93 16.37 26.28 -4.90
CA THR A 93 16.65 27.69 -5.21
C THR A 93 17.79 27.87 -6.21
N PHE A 94 18.51 26.79 -6.54
CA PHE A 94 19.76 26.80 -7.32
C PHE A 94 19.66 26.02 -8.64
N PHE A 95 18.53 25.36 -8.89
CA PHE A 95 18.15 24.83 -10.20
C PHE A 95 16.62 24.83 -10.32
N ASP A 96 16.13 24.65 -11.55
CA ASP A 96 14.72 24.39 -11.83
C ASP A 96 14.59 23.03 -12.56
N VAL A 97 13.54 22.27 -12.25
CA VAL A 97 13.14 21.11 -13.05
C VAL A 97 12.37 21.55 -14.30
N ASN A 98 12.65 20.94 -15.45
CA ASN A 98 11.80 21.14 -16.61
C ASN A 98 10.41 20.54 -16.36
N THR A 99 9.39 21.38 -16.30
CA THR A 99 8.03 21.00 -15.93
C THR A 99 7.41 19.92 -16.81
N THR A 100 7.83 19.79 -18.07
CA THR A 100 7.27 18.80 -19.01
C THR A 100 8.11 17.54 -19.13
N THR A 101 9.42 17.62 -18.91
CA THR A 101 10.32 16.48 -19.13
C THR A 101 10.89 15.88 -17.84
N GLY A 102 10.73 16.55 -16.70
CA GLY A 102 11.33 16.13 -15.42
C GLY A 102 12.86 16.29 -15.40
N HIS A 103 13.43 16.99 -16.39
CA HIS A 103 14.88 17.05 -16.57
C HIS A 103 15.50 18.21 -15.79
N ILE A 104 16.51 17.91 -14.98
CA ILE A 104 17.32 18.86 -14.22
C ILE A 104 18.67 18.98 -14.93
N ASN A 105 19.07 20.21 -15.27
CA ASN A 105 20.35 20.49 -15.90
C ASN A 105 20.91 21.82 -15.40
N PHE A 106 21.91 21.76 -14.51
CA PHE A 106 22.53 22.95 -13.93
C PHE A 106 24.01 22.70 -13.64
N THR A 107 24.76 23.78 -13.41
CA THR A 107 26.16 23.73 -12.95
C THR A 107 26.20 24.52 -11.65
N ALA A 108 26.50 23.84 -10.54
CA ALA A 108 26.57 24.48 -9.23
C ALA A 108 27.77 25.44 -9.14
N ASP A 109 27.60 26.57 -8.46
CA ASP A 109 28.69 27.50 -8.14
C ASP A 109 29.13 27.38 -6.67
N SER A 110 30.17 28.14 -6.30
CA SER A 110 30.71 28.15 -4.93
C SER A 110 29.70 28.53 -3.83
N GLY A 111 28.66 29.29 -4.18
CA GLY A 111 27.57 29.68 -3.29
C GLY A 111 26.54 28.58 -3.07
N ASP A 112 26.47 27.61 -3.98
CA ASP A 112 25.58 26.46 -3.89
C ASP A 112 26.16 25.32 -3.04
N VAL A 113 27.44 25.36 -2.64
CA VAL A 113 28.07 24.31 -1.83
C VAL A 113 27.34 24.12 -0.49
N GLY A 114 26.81 22.92 -0.28
CA GLY A 114 25.99 22.63 0.90
C GLY A 114 25.16 21.36 0.78
N SER A 115 24.30 21.15 1.77
CA SER A 115 23.34 20.04 1.80
C SER A 115 21.93 20.60 2.01
N TYR A 116 21.02 20.24 1.13
CA TYR A 116 19.67 20.83 1.02
C TYR A 116 18.62 19.73 1.05
N GLY A 117 17.51 19.96 1.76
CA GLY A 117 16.32 19.14 1.61
C GLY A 117 15.51 19.65 0.42
N VAL A 118 15.48 18.88 -0.67
CA VAL A 118 14.76 19.23 -1.90
C VAL A 118 13.52 18.37 -2.01
N ARG A 119 12.37 19.01 -2.21
CA ARG A 119 11.09 18.37 -2.50
C ARG A 119 10.89 18.38 -4.01
N PHE A 120 10.58 17.21 -4.56
CA PHE A 120 10.07 17.03 -5.91
C PHE A 120 8.62 16.57 -5.86
N TRP A 121 7.78 17.02 -6.79
CA TRP A 121 6.42 16.50 -6.92
C TRP A 121 5.96 16.50 -8.37
N ALA A 122 5.02 15.60 -8.68
CA ALA A 122 4.35 15.53 -9.96
C ALA A 122 2.85 15.79 -9.79
N SER A 123 2.28 16.68 -10.61
CA SER A 123 0.88 17.11 -10.50
C SER A 123 0.21 17.28 -11.87
N HIS A 124 -1.13 17.31 -11.92
CA HIS A 124 -1.87 17.58 -13.15
C HIS A 124 -2.01 19.09 -13.49
N ASP A 125 -1.31 19.99 -12.79
CA ASP A 125 -1.36 21.48 -12.89
C ASP A 125 -2.73 22.16 -12.76
N LEU A 126 -3.85 21.42 -12.74
CA LEU A 126 -5.19 21.99 -12.72
C LEU A 126 -5.71 22.20 -11.30
N CYS A 127 -5.32 21.34 -10.34
CA CYS A 127 -5.65 21.50 -8.93
C CYS A 127 -4.40 21.22 -8.08
N ASP A 128 -3.83 22.25 -7.44
CA ASP A 128 -2.56 22.21 -6.67
C ASP A 128 -2.54 21.25 -5.47
N ASP A 129 -3.64 20.55 -5.18
CA ASP A 129 -3.79 19.66 -4.03
C ASP A 129 -3.69 18.18 -4.37
N TYR A 130 -3.41 17.83 -5.63
CA TYR A 130 -3.35 16.44 -6.08
C TYR A 130 -2.02 16.10 -6.76
N TYR A 131 -1.09 15.61 -5.96
CA TYR A 131 0.28 15.29 -6.36
C TYR A 131 0.82 14.08 -5.58
N ASP A 132 1.84 13.44 -6.15
CA ASP A 132 2.76 12.56 -5.45
C ASP A 132 4.10 13.27 -5.28
N GLU A 133 4.75 13.08 -4.14
CA GLU A 133 5.94 13.83 -3.76
C GLU A 133 7.01 12.97 -3.11
N ASP A 134 8.26 13.40 -3.28
CA ASP A 134 9.41 12.83 -2.58
C ASP A 134 10.33 13.96 -2.07
N ILE A 135 10.99 13.74 -0.94
CA ILE A 135 11.90 14.70 -0.31
C ILE A 135 13.24 14.02 -0.10
N ILE A 136 14.26 14.50 -0.81
CA ILE A 136 15.62 13.94 -0.76
C ILE A 136 16.62 14.92 -0.15
N THR A 137 17.80 14.41 0.19
CA THR A 137 18.98 15.22 0.45
C THR A 137 19.74 15.46 -0.86
N PHE A 138 19.88 16.72 -1.27
CA PHE A 138 20.73 17.13 -2.38
C PHE A 138 22.02 17.75 -1.84
N THR A 139 23.17 17.18 -2.16
CA THR A 139 24.48 17.66 -1.67
C THR A 139 25.33 18.19 -2.80
N VAL A 140 25.75 19.45 -2.71
CA VAL A 140 26.74 20.06 -3.59
C VAL A 140 28.10 20.02 -2.90
N ILE A 141 29.04 19.30 -3.50
CA ILE A 141 30.40 19.12 -3.00
C ILE A 141 31.28 20.21 -3.64
N ALA A 142 32.01 20.96 -2.82
CA ALA A 142 32.98 21.95 -3.29
C ALA A 142 33.97 21.32 -4.28
N ALA A 143 34.36 22.07 -5.30
CA ALA A 143 35.45 21.65 -6.17
C ALA A 143 36.68 21.46 -5.28
N ALA A 144 37.32 20.30 -5.36
CA ALA A 144 38.60 20.11 -4.68
C ALA A 144 39.49 21.26 -5.14
N ALA A 145 39.99 22.06 -4.20
CA ALA A 145 40.98 23.07 -4.50
C ALA A 145 42.06 22.35 -5.30
N GLU A 146 42.37 22.83 -6.51
CA GLU A 146 43.54 22.37 -7.25
C GLU A 146 44.74 22.64 -6.36
N GLU A 147 45.12 21.65 -5.54
CA GLU A 147 46.47 21.60 -5.01
C GLU A 147 47.35 21.48 -6.25
N GLU A 148 48.17 22.52 -6.50
CA GLU A 148 49.22 22.49 -7.50
C GLU A 148 49.92 21.14 -7.40
N ALA A 149 49.70 20.28 -8.39
CA ALA A 149 50.34 18.98 -8.45
C ALA A 149 51.85 19.21 -8.47
N THR A 150 52.53 18.97 -7.36
CA THR A 150 53.98 18.90 -7.32
C THR A 150 54.41 17.79 -8.27
N GLU A 151 54.99 18.18 -9.41
CA GLU A 151 55.64 17.27 -10.36
C GLU A 151 56.66 16.40 -9.63
N ILE A 152 56.36 15.12 -9.47
CA ILE A 152 57.37 14.12 -9.11
C ILE A 152 57.99 13.64 -10.42
N SER A 153 59.14 14.21 -10.79
CA SER A 153 59.97 13.69 -11.88
C SER A 153 60.62 12.38 -11.41
N SER A 154 60.14 11.22 -11.87
CA SER A 154 60.84 9.95 -11.68
C SER A 154 61.72 9.64 -12.89
N ALA A 155 63.03 9.61 -12.67
CA ALA A 155 63.99 8.98 -13.57
C ALA A 155 64.23 7.52 -13.18
N GLU A 156 64.59 6.75 -14.21
CA GLU A 156 65.22 5.43 -14.23
C GLU A 156 64.36 4.15 -14.03
N TYR A 157 64.44 3.33 -15.08
CA TYR A 157 63.87 2.01 -15.24
C TYR A 157 64.31 1.04 -14.14
N GLY A 158 63.39 0.73 -13.25
CA GLY A 158 63.41 -0.41 -12.34
C GLY A 158 61.96 -0.75 -12.01
N ALA A 159 61.65 -2.04 -11.79
CA ALA A 159 60.30 -2.50 -11.51
C ALA A 159 59.61 -1.60 -10.46
N ILE A 160 58.64 -0.80 -10.90
CA ILE A 160 57.88 0.08 -10.03
C ILE A 160 56.88 -0.81 -9.29
N ILE A 161 57.19 -1.10 -8.03
CA ILE A 161 56.17 -1.52 -7.07
C ILE A 161 55.41 -0.24 -6.74
N LEU A 162 54.26 -0.04 -7.39
CA LEU A 162 53.31 0.94 -6.90
C LEU A 162 52.93 0.52 -5.48
N GLY A 163 53.14 1.42 -4.53
CA GLY A 163 52.78 1.20 -3.12
C GLY A 163 51.31 0.83 -2.98
N GLU A 164 50.94 0.28 -1.82
CA GLU A 164 49.54 -0.01 -1.51
C GLU A 164 48.72 1.27 -1.63
N LEU A 165 47.90 1.36 -2.68
CA LEU A 165 46.95 2.46 -2.85
C LEU A 165 45.68 2.07 -2.09
N GLU A 166 45.43 2.71 -0.95
CA GLU A 166 44.20 2.53 -0.18
C GLU A 166 43.19 3.60 -0.58
N GLU A 167 42.52 3.41 -1.71
CA GLU A 167 41.42 4.30 -2.12
C GLU A 167 40.09 3.56 -2.15
N THR A 168 39.06 4.23 -1.64
CA THR A 168 37.68 3.72 -1.65
C THR A 168 36.99 4.25 -2.90
N ILE A 169 36.55 3.35 -3.79
CA ILE A 169 35.93 3.71 -5.06
C ILE A 169 34.46 3.32 -5.01
N SER A 170 33.57 4.31 -5.17
CA SER A 170 32.12 4.08 -5.25
C SER A 170 31.71 3.59 -6.65
N LEU A 171 30.55 2.95 -6.74
CA LEU A 171 30.02 2.49 -8.03
C LEU A 171 29.82 3.68 -8.98
N GLY A 172 30.35 3.60 -10.21
CA GLY A 172 30.27 4.69 -11.20
C GLY A 172 31.43 5.70 -11.15
N SER A 173 32.24 5.70 -10.08
CA SER A 173 33.45 6.49 -9.99
C SER A 173 34.56 5.93 -10.90
N SER A 174 35.48 6.80 -11.34
CA SER A 174 36.70 6.42 -12.06
C SER A 174 37.93 6.81 -11.24
N LEU A 175 38.86 5.88 -11.08
CA LEU A 175 40.19 6.15 -10.53
C LEU A 175 41.13 6.54 -11.66
N LYS A 176 41.75 7.73 -11.57
CA LYS A 176 42.78 8.20 -12.50
C LYS A 176 44.15 7.85 -11.94
N PHE A 177 45.02 7.25 -12.75
CA PHE A 177 46.43 7.03 -12.39
C PHE A 177 47.34 7.12 -13.61
N ASP A 178 48.54 7.63 -13.40
CA ASP A 178 49.53 7.83 -14.46
C ASP A 178 50.58 6.72 -14.42
N LEU A 179 50.80 6.08 -15.56
CA LEU A 179 51.83 5.06 -15.74
C LEU A 179 52.69 5.43 -16.95
N ASN A 180 54.00 5.58 -16.74
CA ASN A 180 54.97 5.91 -17.79
C ASN A 180 54.58 7.14 -18.63
N GLY A 181 54.05 8.18 -17.98
CA GLY A 181 53.63 9.43 -18.63
C GLY A 181 52.33 9.31 -19.44
N LYS A 182 51.57 8.22 -19.27
CA LYS A 182 50.22 8.06 -19.85
C LYS A 182 49.18 7.95 -18.75
N THR A 183 48.07 8.65 -18.95
CA THR A 183 46.91 8.62 -18.07
C THR A 183 46.03 7.40 -18.33
N TYR A 184 45.64 6.71 -17.26
CA TYR A 184 44.66 5.63 -17.28
C TYR A 184 43.50 5.93 -16.33
N PHE A 185 42.30 5.51 -16.73
CA PHE A 185 41.09 5.56 -15.91
C PHE A 185 40.60 4.13 -15.67
N LEU A 186 40.48 3.75 -14.41
CA LEU A 186 39.80 2.52 -13.99
C LEU A 186 38.37 2.86 -13.61
N LYS A 187 37.40 2.41 -14.40
CA LYS A 187 35.98 2.59 -14.12
C LYS A 187 35.37 1.26 -13.66
N VAL A 188 34.70 1.28 -12.51
CA VAL A 188 33.93 0.13 -12.05
C VAL A 188 32.58 0.14 -12.77
N LYS A 189 32.41 -0.75 -13.75
CA LYS A 189 31.16 -0.82 -14.52
C LYS A 189 30.04 -1.48 -13.74
N GLN A 190 30.33 -2.61 -13.10
CA GLN A 190 29.30 -3.39 -12.44
C GLN A 190 29.87 -4.34 -11.37
N ILE A 191 29.18 -4.42 -10.23
CA ILE A 191 29.47 -5.35 -9.13
C ILE A 191 28.23 -6.23 -8.93
N TYR A 192 28.39 -7.56 -8.94
CA TYR A 192 27.34 -8.51 -8.55
C TYR A 192 27.71 -9.22 -7.25
N TYR A 193 26.73 -9.44 -6.35
CA TYR A 193 26.91 -10.23 -5.13
C TYR A 193 26.01 -11.49 -5.13
N ASN A 194 26.56 -12.65 -4.73
CA ASN A 194 25.97 -14.01 -4.73
C ASN A 194 25.77 -14.76 -6.09
N ASN A 195 26.65 -14.53 -7.07
CA ASN A 195 27.29 -15.55 -7.93
C ASN A 195 28.03 -14.84 -9.08
N LYS A 196 29.21 -14.32 -8.72
CA LYS A 196 29.64 -12.94 -8.96
C LYS A 196 30.56 -12.78 -10.17
N LYS A 197 30.30 -11.75 -10.98
CA LYS A 197 31.27 -11.12 -11.91
C LYS A 197 31.47 -9.69 -11.43
N VAL A 198 32.71 -9.23 -11.35
CA VAL A 198 33.03 -7.79 -11.27
C VAL A 198 33.60 -7.42 -12.62
N GLU A 199 33.00 -6.44 -13.28
CA GLU A 199 33.48 -5.98 -14.59
C GLU A 199 34.09 -4.60 -14.43
N PHE A 200 35.39 -4.54 -14.70
CA PHE A 200 36.15 -3.31 -14.77
C PHE A 200 36.25 -2.88 -16.24
N GLU A 201 36.18 -1.58 -16.49
CA GLU A 201 36.58 -1.00 -17.76
C GLU A 201 37.82 -0.15 -17.53
N PHE A 202 38.87 -0.47 -18.28
CA PHE A 202 40.06 0.36 -18.36
C PHE A 202 39.94 1.25 -19.59
N VAL A 203 40.07 2.56 -19.41
CA VAL A 203 40.06 3.53 -20.50
C VAL A 203 41.37 4.30 -20.43
N SER A 204 42.17 4.25 -21.50
CA SER A 204 43.27 5.19 -21.68
C SER A 204 42.74 6.43 -22.41
N GLU A 205 43.27 7.60 -22.07
CA GLU A 205 42.97 8.87 -22.74
C GLU A 205 43.23 8.80 -24.26
N GLU A 206 44.21 8.00 -24.70
CA GLU A 206 44.63 7.94 -26.11
C GLU A 206 43.93 6.82 -26.91
N ASN A 207 43.32 5.81 -26.27
CA ASN A 207 42.59 4.72 -26.93
C ASN A 207 41.69 3.94 -25.95
N VAL A 208 40.47 3.59 -26.38
CA VAL A 208 39.57 2.70 -25.63
C VAL A 208 39.99 1.24 -25.86
N PHE A 209 40.84 0.70 -25.01
CA PHE A 209 41.10 -0.74 -24.99
C PHE A 209 40.06 -1.43 -24.11
N SER A 210 39.06 -2.08 -24.73
CA SER A 210 38.18 -3.00 -23.97
C SER A 210 38.93 -4.31 -23.72
N MET A 211 39.75 -4.36 -22.67
CA MET A 211 40.44 -5.59 -22.29
C MET A 211 39.43 -6.52 -21.60
N LYS A 212 38.92 -7.50 -22.36
CA LYS A 212 37.95 -8.48 -21.88
C LYS A 212 38.67 -9.70 -21.31
N GLU A 213 39.59 -9.48 -20.37
CA GLU A 213 40.32 -10.59 -19.77
C GLU A 213 39.53 -11.17 -18.59
N ARG A 214 39.24 -12.48 -18.64
CA ARG A 214 38.69 -13.24 -17.52
C ARG A 214 39.83 -13.50 -16.54
N SER A 215 40.11 -12.55 -15.65
CA SER A 215 40.93 -12.84 -14.47
C SER A 215 40.08 -13.61 -13.45
N GLU A 216 40.58 -14.75 -12.97
CA GLU A 216 40.00 -15.44 -11.82
C GLU A 216 40.18 -14.56 -10.59
N ILE A 217 39.11 -13.86 -10.20
CA ILE A 217 39.07 -13.12 -8.95
C ILE A 217 38.91 -14.14 -7.82
N LYS A 218 39.96 -14.35 -7.03
CA LYS A 218 39.86 -15.05 -5.75
C LYS A 218 39.40 -14.05 -4.70
N MET A 219 38.15 -14.17 -4.25
CA MET A 219 37.63 -13.42 -3.10
C MET A 219 37.79 -14.26 -1.84
N ASP A 220 38.62 -13.80 -0.91
CA ASP A 220 38.55 -14.21 0.48
C ASP A 220 37.73 -13.14 1.22
N ILE A 221 36.52 -13.51 1.65
CA ILE A 221 35.67 -12.61 2.45
C ILE A 221 36.03 -12.85 3.91
N GLU A 222 36.84 -11.97 4.49
CA GLU A 222 37.06 -11.96 5.94
C GLU A 222 35.85 -11.39 6.67
N LYS A 223 35.80 -11.67 7.98
CA LYS A 223 34.64 -11.57 8.88
C LYS A 223 34.08 -10.15 9.12
N ASP A 224 34.59 -9.16 8.41
CA ASP A 224 34.37 -7.72 8.62
C ASP A 224 33.88 -6.98 7.35
N ASP A 225 33.14 -7.67 6.47
CA ASP A 225 32.55 -7.12 5.23
C ASP A 225 33.53 -6.47 4.24
N LYS A 226 34.84 -6.78 4.37
CA LYS A 226 35.89 -6.34 3.43
C LYS A 226 36.12 -7.39 2.36
N ILE A 227 36.30 -6.95 1.11
CA ILE A 227 36.65 -7.81 -0.03
C ILE A 227 38.00 -7.38 -0.57
N ASP A 228 39.03 -8.20 -0.38
CA ASP A 228 40.33 -7.96 -1.02
C ASP A 228 40.28 -8.37 -2.50
N LEU A 229 40.53 -7.42 -3.41
CA LEU A 229 40.61 -7.66 -4.85
C LEU A 229 42.02 -7.38 -5.36
N SER A 230 42.80 -8.42 -5.69
CA SER A 230 44.09 -8.26 -6.37
C SER A 230 43.91 -8.42 -7.90
N LEU A 231 44.08 -7.34 -8.66
CA LEU A 231 44.21 -7.38 -10.11
C LEU A 231 45.67 -7.62 -10.50
N ASN A 232 45.92 -8.44 -11.53
CA ASN A 232 47.23 -8.54 -12.18
C ASN A 232 47.07 -8.04 -13.61
N LEU A 233 47.66 -6.89 -13.93
CA LEU A 233 47.76 -6.41 -15.31
C LEU A 233 49.04 -7.00 -15.91
N VAL A 234 48.92 -7.68 -17.05
CA VAL A 234 50.08 -8.14 -17.83
C VAL A 234 50.03 -7.43 -19.17
N GLU A 235 50.96 -6.51 -19.40
CA GLU A 235 51.12 -5.88 -20.71
C GLU A 235 51.79 -6.89 -21.65
N ILE A 236 51.03 -7.42 -22.60
CA ILE A 236 51.52 -8.35 -23.63
C ILE A 236 52.06 -7.50 -24.77
N GLU A 237 53.31 -7.05 -24.68
CA GLU A 237 54.21 -6.79 -25.83
C GLU A 237 55.55 -6.12 -25.47
N SER A 238 55.84 -5.86 -24.17
CA SER A 238 57.18 -5.44 -23.73
C SER A 238 57.75 -6.40 -22.67
N PRO A 239 59.09 -6.60 -22.61
CA PRO A 239 59.72 -7.47 -21.62
C PRO A 239 59.61 -6.96 -20.17
N ASN A 240 58.98 -5.81 -19.94
CA ASN A 240 58.81 -5.19 -18.63
C ASN A 240 57.35 -5.30 -18.19
N SER A 241 56.95 -6.45 -17.61
CA SER A 241 55.63 -6.59 -17.00
C SER A 241 55.55 -5.74 -15.71
N VAL A 242 54.66 -4.76 -15.66
CA VAL A 242 54.35 -4.01 -14.43
C VAL A 242 53.28 -4.76 -13.64
N ARG A 243 53.56 -5.10 -12.38
CA ARG A 243 52.57 -5.68 -11.46
C ARG A 243 51.97 -4.58 -10.59
N VAL A 244 50.71 -4.24 -10.82
CA VAL A 244 49.93 -3.33 -9.98
C VAL A 244 49.06 -4.15 -9.05
N LYS A 245 49.28 -4.08 -7.74
CA LYS A 245 48.41 -4.73 -6.75
C LYS A 245 47.48 -3.68 -6.14
N LEU A 246 46.25 -3.63 -6.64
CA LEU A 246 45.21 -2.79 -6.04
C LEU A 246 44.64 -3.50 -4.81
N LYS A 247 44.31 -2.75 -3.76
CA LYS A 247 43.45 -3.19 -2.64
C LYS A 247 42.21 -2.31 -2.70
N LEU A 248 41.07 -2.90 -3.09
CA LEU A 248 39.79 -2.19 -3.14
C LEU A 248 39.02 -2.48 -1.85
N TYR A 249 38.63 -1.44 -1.13
CA TYR A 249 37.66 -1.56 -0.04
C TYR A 249 36.28 -1.18 -0.59
N ILE A 250 35.37 -2.15 -0.62
CA ILE A 250 33.97 -1.89 -0.94
C ILE A 250 33.23 -1.77 0.39
N ASP A 251 32.95 -0.54 0.81
CA ASP A 251 32.03 -0.30 1.92
C ASP A 251 30.60 -0.47 1.38
N TYR A 252 29.92 -1.52 1.83
CA TYR A 252 28.54 -1.77 1.41
C TYR A 252 27.53 -0.81 2.05
N GLY A 253 27.99 0.14 2.88
CA GLY A 253 27.15 1.03 3.65
C GLY A 253 26.35 0.22 4.65
N CYS A 254 26.74 0.24 5.91
CA CYS A 254 25.94 -0.42 6.93
C CYS A 254 24.55 0.23 6.97
N LYS A 255 23.53 -0.50 6.49
CA LYS A 255 22.15 -0.02 6.47
C LYS A 255 21.55 -0.16 7.86
N GLU A 256 21.25 0.98 8.50
CA GLU A 256 20.65 1.02 9.83
C GLU A 256 19.29 0.30 9.82
N LYS A 257 19.02 -0.53 10.83
CA LYS A 257 17.74 -1.24 10.97
C LYS A 257 17.19 -1.03 12.37
N TRP A 258 16.44 0.05 12.52
CA TRP A 258 15.92 0.48 13.81
C TRP A 258 14.71 -0.33 14.27
N LYS A 259 14.76 -0.77 15.52
CA LYS A 259 13.62 -1.33 16.24
C LYS A 259 13.36 -0.49 17.48
N CYS A 260 12.16 0.07 17.58
CA CYS A 260 11.76 0.92 18.69
C CYS A 260 10.70 0.26 19.57
N ASP A 261 10.76 0.52 20.87
CA ASP A 261 9.69 0.20 21.81
C ASP A 261 8.48 1.13 21.61
N ASP A 262 7.34 0.75 22.20
CA ASP A 262 6.17 1.61 22.29
C ASP A 262 6.46 2.88 23.11
N TRP A 263 5.70 3.94 22.82
CA TRP A 263 5.80 5.17 23.59
C TRP A 263 5.42 4.96 25.05
N SER A 264 6.21 5.55 25.96
CA SER A 264 5.89 5.64 27.38
C SER A 264 4.59 6.41 27.62
N GLU A 265 4.02 6.25 28.82
CA GLU A 265 2.93 7.11 29.27
C GLU A 265 3.34 8.59 29.27
N CYS A 266 2.37 9.45 28.95
CA CYS A 266 2.60 10.88 28.91
C CYS A 266 2.88 11.42 30.32
N THR A 267 4.06 11.99 30.51
CA THR A 267 4.50 12.52 31.80
C THR A 267 4.45 14.04 31.76
N SER A 268 3.94 14.67 32.83
CA SER A 268 3.88 16.13 32.93
C SER A 268 5.26 16.76 32.82
N ILE A 269 5.32 17.85 32.06
CA ILE A 269 6.53 18.64 31.82
C ILE A 269 7.15 19.22 33.09
N GLU A 270 6.38 19.34 34.18
CA GLU A 270 6.88 19.77 35.49
C GLU A 270 7.95 18.82 36.04
N LYS A 271 7.96 17.56 35.61
CA LYS A 271 8.96 16.56 36.01
C LYS A 271 10.25 16.59 35.19
N ALA A 272 10.32 17.41 34.13
CA ALA A 272 11.52 17.51 33.28
C ALA A 272 12.37 18.73 33.68
N GLU A 273 13.17 18.61 34.74
CA GLU A 273 13.95 19.74 35.28
C GLU A 273 14.89 20.40 34.26
N ASN A 274 15.56 19.61 33.40
CA ASN A 274 16.60 20.12 32.49
C ASN A 274 16.16 20.23 31.01
N LEU A 275 14.95 19.79 30.65
CA LEU A 275 14.46 19.77 29.27
C LEU A 275 13.14 20.53 29.10
N LYS A 276 12.71 21.24 30.15
CA LYS A 276 11.41 21.91 30.21
C LYS A 276 11.19 22.86 29.03
N ASP A 277 12.15 23.73 28.75
CA ASP A 277 12.00 24.76 27.73
C ASP A 277 11.94 24.18 26.31
N ILE A 278 12.68 23.10 26.06
CA ILE A 278 12.66 22.37 24.79
C ILE A 278 11.26 21.81 24.54
N PHE A 279 10.69 21.09 25.51
CA PHE A 279 9.37 20.50 25.35
C PHE A 279 8.24 21.54 25.34
N ILE A 280 8.36 22.68 26.05
CA ILE A 280 7.39 23.78 25.96
C ILE A 280 7.34 24.32 24.53
N SER A 281 8.50 24.61 23.92
CA SER A 281 8.55 25.13 22.55
C SER A 281 7.92 24.16 21.53
N GLN A 282 8.12 22.84 21.74
CA GLN A 282 7.52 21.80 20.91
C GLN A 282 6.00 21.70 21.13
N CYS A 283 5.51 21.88 22.36
CA CYS A 283 4.08 21.91 22.64
C CYS A 283 3.40 23.12 21.98
N GLU A 284 4.00 24.31 22.05
CA GLU A 284 3.52 25.51 21.37
C GLU A 284 3.43 25.29 19.86
N LYS A 285 4.46 24.69 19.26
CA LYS A 285 4.45 24.32 17.82
C LYS A 285 3.33 23.34 17.47
N ASN A 286 2.90 22.51 18.42
CA ASN A 286 1.83 21.52 18.23
C ASN A 286 0.46 21.99 18.77
N ASN A 287 0.30 23.28 19.09
CA ASN A 287 -0.93 23.85 19.67
C ASN A 287 -1.42 23.14 20.95
N ILE A 288 -0.49 22.65 21.78
CA ILE A 288 -0.79 22.08 23.10
C ILE A 288 -0.60 23.16 24.16
N ALA A 289 -1.64 23.43 24.95
CA ALA A 289 -1.58 24.40 26.05
C ALA A 289 -0.47 24.01 27.04
N LYS A 290 0.21 25.01 27.61
CA LYS A 290 1.39 24.80 28.46
C LYS A 290 1.09 23.94 29.70
N GLU A 291 -0.11 24.09 30.24
CA GLU A 291 -0.67 23.33 31.37
C GLU A 291 -0.97 21.86 31.04
N ASP A 292 -1.26 21.56 29.78
CA ASP A 292 -1.51 20.20 29.30
C ASP A 292 -0.26 19.57 28.68
N CYS A 293 0.84 20.32 28.59
CA CYS A 293 2.06 19.87 27.96
C CYS A 293 2.74 18.77 28.80
N GLY A 294 3.00 17.64 28.15
CA GLY A 294 3.80 16.55 28.67
C GLY A 294 4.75 16.01 27.62
N PHE A 295 5.57 15.06 28.06
CA PHE A 295 6.53 14.37 27.21
C PHE A 295 6.37 12.86 27.36
N LYS A 296 6.77 12.14 26.33
CA LYS A 296 6.86 10.69 26.29
C LYS A 296 8.14 10.28 25.61
N PHE A 297 8.65 9.12 25.97
CA PHE A 297 9.89 8.57 25.44
C PHE A 297 9.68 7.18 24.85
N ARG A 298 10.58 6.77 23.96
CA ARG A 298 10.74 5.38 23.51
C ARG A 298 12.21 5.10 23.26
N PHE A 299 12.62 3.85 23.35
CA PHE A 299 13.99 3.43 23.06
C PHE A 299 14.05 2.81 21.67
N CYS A 300 15.03 3.23 20.86
CA CYS A 300 15.28 2.67 19.55
C CYS A 300 16.68 2.08 19.50
N ASN A 301 16.80 0.81 19.11
CA ASN A 301 18.07 0.12 18.93
C ASN A 301 18.26 -0.25 17.46
N ASP A 302 19.46 -0.03 16.95
CA ASP A 302 19.85 -0.49 15.61
C ASP A 302 20.28 -1.96 15.70
N GLU A 303 19.52 -2.85 15.07
CA GLU A 303 19.81 -4.28 15.06
C GLU A 303 21.16 -4.59 14.39
N ASN A 304 21.62 -3.72 13.47
CA ASN A 304 22.84 -3.91 12.69
C ASN A 304 24.08 -3.22 13.29
N LYS A 305 23.91 -2.42 14.35
CA LYS A 305 25.00 -1.71 15.06
C LYS A 305 25.90 -0.89 14.13
N CYS A 306 25.32 -0.23 13.14
CA CYS A 306 26.03 0.56 12.14
C CYS A 306 26.77 1.77 12.72
N GLY A 307 26.45 2.19 13.93
CA GLY A 307 27.16 3.25 14.66
C GLY A 307 26.85 4.66 14.17
N SER A 308 26.26 4.80 12.98
CA SER A 308 25.65 6.05 12.52
C SER A 308 24.34 6.33 13.26
N LYS A 309 23.97 7.61 13.32
CA LYS A 309 22.73 8.11 13.93
C LYS A 309 21.86 8.84 12.91
N LYS A 310 22.14 8.70 11.61
CA LYS A 310 21.55 9.55 10.56
C LYS A 310 20.06 9.26 10.40
N GLU A 311 19.65 7.99 10.46
CA GLU A 311 18.26 7.57 10.28
C GLU A 311 17.60 7.18 11.61
N LYS A 312 18.22 7.55 12.76
CA LYS A 312 17.70 7.18 14.07
C LYS A 312 16.31 7.79 14.31
N PRO A 313 15.26 6.98 14.53
CA PRO A 313 13.93 7.50 14.81
C PRO A 313 13.91 8.33 16.10
N VAL A 314 13.03 9.34 16.14
CA VAL A 314 12.88 10.23 17.29
C VAL A 314 12.49 9.43 18.55
N GLU A 315 13.23 9.61 19.64
CA GLU A 315 13.06 8.90 20.92
C GLU A 315 12.27 9.69 21.97
N SER A 316 11.93 10.95 21.70
CA SER A 316 11.18 11.82 22.60
C SER A 316 10.13 12.63 21.84
N GLY A 317 8.93 12.78 22.38
CA GLY A 317 7.88 13.58 21.76
C GLY A 317 6.98 14.24 22.78
N VAL A 318 6.32 15.32 22.37
CA VAL A 318 5.30 16.00 23.18
C VAL A 318 3.97 15.26 23.15
N CYS A 319 3.20 15.38 24.22
CA CYS A 319 1.88 14.79 24.36
C CYS A 319 1.02 15.65 25.29
N SER A 320 -0.30 15.51 25.20
CA SER A 320 -1.23 16.18 26.11
C SER A 320 -1.49 15.29 27.34
N VAL A 321 -1.09 15.75 28.52
CA VAL A 321 -1.44 15.15 29.80
C VAL A 321 -2.88 15.54 30.11
N TYR A 322 -3.84 14.87 29.49
CA TYR A 322 -5.23 15.03 29.89
C TYR A 322 -5.35 14.68 31.38
N LYS A 323 -5.47 15.70 32.24
CA LYS A 323 -5.91 15.50 33.61
C LYS A 323 -7.30 14.91 33.52
N LYS A 324 -7.41 13.61 33.82
CA LYS A 324 -8.68 12.94 34.03
C LYS A 324 -9.31 13.49 35.31
N GLU A 325 -9.80 14.72 35.26
CA GLU A 325 -10.65 15.26 36.30
C GLU A 325 -11.98 14.50 36.24
N ILE A 326 -12.11 13.55 37.16
CA ILE A 326 -13.42 13.13 37.65
C ILE A 326 -13.98 14.34 38.39
N LYS A 327 -14.76 15.16 37.67
CA LYS A 327 -15.94 15.85 38.19
C LYS A 327 -16.73 16.41 37.02
N GLU A 328 -17.92 15.85 36.88
CA GLU A 328 -19.02 16.41 36.11
C GLU A 328 -19.28 17.85 36.59
N GLU A 329 -19.02 18.83 35.73
CA GLU A 329 -19.85 20.03 35.55
C GLU A 329 -19.31 20.79 34.33
N LYS A 330 -19.93 20.52 33.17
CA LYS A 330 -19.65 21.20 31.91
C LYS A 330 -20.38 22.56 31.91
N PRO A 331 -19.73 23.68 31.58
CA PRO A 331 -20.43 24.91 31.28
C PRO A 331 -21.30 24.70 30.03
N GLU A 332 -22.57 25.03 30.23
CA GLU A 332 -23.70 24.84 29.33
C GLU A 332 -23.56 25.78 28.11
N TYR A 333 -22.89 25.32 27.05
CA TYR A 333 -23.18 25.84 25.72
C TYR A 333 -24.47 25.16 25.26
N LYS A 334 -25.59 25.89 25.33
CA LYS A 334 -26.89 25.46 24.79
C LYS A 334 -26.82 25.37 23.27
N VAL A 335 -26.19 24.33 22.76
CA VAL A 335 -26.64 23.74 21.49
C VAL A 335 -27.94 23.04 21.85
N ASP A 336 -29.04 23.50 21.24
CA ASP A 336 -30.34 22.85 21.34
C ASP A 336 -30.24 21.45 20.71
N THR A 337 -29.77 20.49 21.51
CA THR A 337 -29.54 19.08 21.15
C THR A 337 -30.84 18.28 21.25
N ASN A 338 -31.98 18.93 21.01
CA ASN A 338 -33.26 18.28 20.78
C ASN A 338 -33.35 17.56 19.41
N LEU A 339 -32.21 17.27 18.78
CA LEU A 339 -32.10 16.18 17.81
C LEU A 339 -31.74 14.84 18.48
N ASN A 340 -32.27 14.60 19.69
CA ASN A 340 -32.45 13.23 20.20
C ASN A 340 -33.61 12.57 19.43
N MET A 341 -33.47 12.51 18.10
CA MET A 341 -34.43 11.91 17.18
C MET A 341 -34.31 10.40 17.32
N ASN A 342 -34.90 9.88 18.39
CA ASN A 342 -35.44 8.53 18.58
C ASN A 342 -34.83 7.41 17.72
N TYR A 343 -33.51 7.28 17.71
CA TYR A 343 -32.81 6.17 17.04
C TYR A 343 -33.30 4.82 17.59
N LYS A 344 -33.75 4.81 18.85
CA LYS A 344 -34.46 3.69 19.46
C LYS A 344 -35.72 3.31 18.68
N LEU A 345 -36.55 4.27 18.29
CA LEU A 345 -37.76 4.02 17.49
C LEU A 345 -37.41 3.45 16.11
N TYR A 346 -36.34 3.93 15.48
CA TYR A 346 -35.84 3.39 14.21
C TYR A 346 -35.34 1.94 14.36
N ILE A 347 -34.56 1.66 15.41
CA ILE A 347 -34.08 0.30 15.69
C ILE A 347 -35.27 -0.64 15.96
N PHE A 348 -36.28 -0.20 16.71
CA PHE A 348 -37.48 -1.01 16.97
C PHE A 348 -38.29 -1.30 15.70
N THR A 349 -38.43 -0.36 14.76
CA THR A 349 -39.16 -0.61 13.50
C THR A 349 -38.41 -1.57 12.58
N VAL A 350 -37.08 -1.46 12.49
CA VAL A 350 -36.25 -2.38 11.70
C VAL A 350 -36.27 -3.79 12.29
N ILE A 351 -36.14 -3.93 13.61
CA ILE A 351 -36.25 -5.23 14.29
C ILE A 351 -37.65 -5.84 14.08
N GLY A 352 -38.72 -5.04 14.20
CA GLY A 352 -40.09 -5.48 13.95
C GLY A 352 -40.29 -6.03 12.54
N LEU A 353 -39.76 -5.35 11.51
CA LEU A 353 -39.81 -5.81 10.12
C LEU A 353 -39.05 -7.13 9.92
N LEU A 354 -37.86 -7.28 10.51
CA LEU A 354 -37.08 -8.51 10.43
C LEU A 354 -37.80 -9.71 11.08
N LEU A 355 -38.50 -9.50 12.19
CA LEU A 355 -39.31 -10.54 12.83
C LEU A 355 -40.51 -10.96 11.97
N ILE A 356 -41.16 -10.03 11.29
CA ILE A 356 -42.27 -10.35 10.37
C ILE A 356 -41.76 -11.13 9.16
N ILE A 357 -40.62 -10.74 8.58
CA ILE A 357 -40.02 -11.44 7.44
C ILE A 357 -39.63 -12.87 7.83
N THR A 358 -38.98 -13.06 8.98
CA THR A 358 -38.59 -14.39 9.46
C THR A 358 -39.80 -15.28 9.73
N ALA A 359 -40.87 -14.76 10.34
CA ALA A 359 -42.12 -15.49 10.53
C ALA A 359 -42.75 -15.93 9.19
N LEU A 360 -42.77 -15.04 8.18
CA LEU A 360 -43.26 -15.36 6.84
C LEU A 360 -42.43 -16.47 6.16
N ILE A 361 -41.10 -16.43 6.29
CA ILE A 361 -40.21 -17.48 5.77
C ILE A 361 -40.50 -18.82 6.44
N ILE A 362 -40.71 -18.85 7.75
CA ILE A 362 -41.04 -20.06 8.51
C ILE A 362 -42.38 -20.63 8.02
N ILE A 363 -43.41 -19.80 7.87
CA ILE A 363 -44.73 -20.21 7.37
C ILE A 363 -44.62 -20.80 5.96
N LEU A 364 -43.83 -20.18 5.07
CA LEU A 364 -43.59 -20.69 3.72
C LEU A 364 -42.85 -22.04 3.71
N LYS A 365 -41.82 -22.20 4.57
CA LYS A 365 -41.10 -23.47 4.73
C LYS A 365 -42.00 -24.58 5.26
N LEU A 366 -42.84 -24.30 6.25
CA LEU A 366 -43.80 -25.26 6.81
C LEU A 366 -44.82 -25.71 5.76
N LYS A 367 -45.30 -24.78 4.90
CA LYS A 367 -46.23 -25.09 3.81
C LYS A 367 -45.60 -25.98 2.73
N ASN A 368 -44.29 -25.86 2.50
CA ASN A 368 -43.55 -26.70 1.55
C ASN A 368 -43.19 -28.09 2.10
N LYS A 369 -43.07 -28.26 3.43
CA LYS A 369 -42.73 -29.56 4.05
C LYS A 369 -43.74 -30.68 3.70
N LYS A 370 -45.03 -30.35 3.63
CA LYS A 370 -46.08 -31.31 3.21
C LYS A 370 -45.86 -31.82 1.78
N LEU A 371 -45.50 -30.93 0.85
CA LEU A 371 -45.26 -31.28 -0.55
C LEU A 371 -44.02 -32.20 -0.71
N ILE A 372 -42.99 -31.98 0.11
CA ILE A 372 -41.78 -32.82 0.12
C ILE A 372 -42.13 -34.26 0.54
N PHE A 373 -42.98 -34.41 1.56
CA PHE A 373 -43.41 -35.72 2.05
C PHE A 373 -44.19 -36.52 0.98
N THR A 374 -45.17 -35.90 0.32
CA THR A 374 -45.96 -36.57 -0.73
C THR A 374 -45.10 -36.97 -1.93
N ASN A 375 -44.12 -36.14 -2.31
CA ASN A 375 -43.17 -36.47 -3.37
C ASN A 375 -42.27 -37.66 -2.98
N LYS A 376 -41.87 -37.77 -1.70
CA LYS A 376 -41.13 -38.93 -1.18
C LYS A 376 -41.98 -40.20 -1.27
N LEU A 377 -43.24 -40.15 -0.83
CA LEU A 377 -44.18 -41.28 -0.95
C LEU A 377 -44.42 -41.70 -2.41
N LEU A 378 -44.53 -40.75 -3.34
CA LEU A 378 -44.66 -41.06 -4.77
C LEU A 378 -43.42 -41.79 -5.33
N ARG A 379 -42.22 -41.41 -4.89
CA ARG A 379 -40.97 -42.09 -5.28
C ARG A 379 -40.91 -43.50 -4.71
N GLU A 380 -41.26 -43.67 -3.44
CA GLU A 380 -41.34 -44.98 -2.79
C GLU A 380 -42.38 -45.89 -3.48
N PHE A 381 -43.56 -45.35 -3.81
CA PHE A 381 -44.58 -46.09 -4.54
C PHE A 381 -44.06 -46.60 -5.89
N LYS A 382 -43.41 -45.72 -6.66
CA LYS A 382 -42.78 -46.09 -7.94
C LYS A 382 -41.67 -47.15 -7.75
N LYS A 383 -40.89 -47.07 -6.67
CA LYS A 383 -39.82 -48.03 -6.35
C LYS A 383 -40.39 -49.41 -6.04
N GLU A 384 -41.45 -49.51 -5.25
CA GLU A 384 -42.05 -50.79 -4.88
C GLU A 384 -42.80 -51.46 -6.05
N ILE A 385 -43.41 -50.68 -6.96
CA ILE A 385 -43.94 -51.21 -8.23
C ILE A 385 -42.81 -51.86 -9.05
N ARG A 386 -41.64 -51.22 -9.16
CA ARG A 386 -40.48 -51.77 -9.90
C ARG A 386 -39.95 -53.06 -9.28
N LYS A 387 -39.93 -53.14 -7.94
CA LYS A 387 -39.55 -54.35 -7.20
C LYS A 387 -40.59 -55.47 -7.24
N LYS A 388 -41.76 -55.23 -7.84
CA LYS A 388 -42.91 -56.15 -7.88
C LYS A 388 -43.46 -56.54 -6.50
N ASN A 389 -43.26 -55.70 -5.49
CA ASN A 389 -43.83 -55.90 -4.16
C ASN A 389 -45.27 -55.34 -4.09
N LEU A 390 -46.24 -56.15 -4.54
CA LEU A 390 -47.65 -55.75 -4.67
C LEU A 390 -48.26 -55.25 -3.35
N HIS A 391 -48.05 -55.97 -2.25
CA HIS A 391 -48.66 -55.66 -0.95
C HIS A 391 -48.16 -54.31 -0.39
N ARG A 392 -46.85 -54.07 -0.45
CA ARG A 392 -46.26 -52.79 0.00
C ARG A 392 -46.67 -51.63 -0.90
N ALA A 393 -46.77 -51.86 -2.21
CA ALA A 393 -47.23 -50.85 -3.16
C ALA A 393 -48.70 -50.46 -2.91
N GLU A 394 -49.61 -51.41 -2.67
CA GLU A 394 -51.01 -51.14 -2.33
C GLU A 394 -51.13 -50.34 -1.02
N THR A 395 -50.30 -50.65 -0.02
CA THR A 395 -50.25 -49.90 1.25
C THR A 395 -49.84 -48.44 1.06
N ILE A 396 -48.78 -48.19 0.26
CA ILE A 396 -48.32 -46.83 -0.04
C ILE A 396 -49.38 -46.08 -0.87
N TYR A 397 -50.07 -46.74 -1.80
CA TYR A 397 -51.17 -46.14 -2.57
C TYR A 397 -52.30 -45.64 -1.66
N ARG A 398 -52.74 -46.43 -0.67
CA ARG A 398 -53.77 -46.00 0.29
C ARG A 398 -53.32 -44.76 1.09
N ARG A 399 -52.06 -44.73 1.54
CA ARG A 399 -51.49 -43.55 2.23
C ARG A 399 -51.46 -42.32 1.33
N LEU A 400 -51.11 -42.49 0.05
CA LEU A 400 -51.12 -41.39 -0.92
C LEU A 400 -52.53 -40.82 -1.16
N LEU A 401 -53.58 -41.65 -1.13
CA LEU A 401 -54.96 -41.17 -1.23
C LEU A 401 -55.40 -40.38 0.00
N LEU A 402 -55.06 -40.85 1.21
CA LEU A 402 -55.34 -40.11 2.44
C LEU A 402 -54.65 -38.74 2.43
N ASP A 403 -53.38 -38.70 2.00
CA ASP A 403 -52.63 -37.46 1.90
C ASP A 403 -53.14 -36.53 0.79
N LEU A 404 -53.76 -37.09 -0.28
CA LEU A 404 -54.34 -36.29 -1.36
C LEU A 404 -55.48 -35.38 -0.89
N ASN A 405 -56.21 -35.78 0.15
CA ASN A 405 -57.28 -34.96 0.74
C ASN A 405 -56.76 -33.66 1.38
N ASN A 406 -55.47 -33.60 1.72
CA ASN A 406 -54.83 -32.40 2.27
C ASN A 406 -54.49 -31.34 1.21
N TYR A 407 -54.73 -31.61 -0.08
CA TYR A 407 -54.41 -30.71 -1.19
C TYR A 407 -55.68 -30.17 -1.85
N GLU A 408 -55.60 -28.91 -2.28
CA GLU A 408 -56.70 -28.24 -3.00
C GLU A 408 -56.24 -27.71 -4.37
N GLY A 409 -57.22 -27.47 -5.26
CA GLY A 409 -57.04 -26.81 -6.55
C GLY A 409 -56.07 -27.52 -7.50
N ASN A 410 -55.29 -26.73 -8.25
CA ASN A 410 -54.40 -27.24 -9.30
C ASN A 410 -53.31 -28.19 -8.77
N ARG A 411 -52.89 -28.04 -7.50
CA ARG A 411 -51.90 -28.94 -6.89
C ARG A 411 -52.49 -30.33 -6.66
N LYS A 412 -53.73 -30.43 -6.16
CA LYS A 412 -54.46 -31.69 -6.00
C LYS A 412 -54.53 -32.43 -7.34
N LYS A 413 -55.03 -31.77 -8.39
CA LYS A 413 -55.16 -32.32 -9.75
C LYS A 413 -53.84 -32.88 -10.29
N LYS A 414 -52.71 -32.17 -10.07
CA LYS A 414 -51.38 -32.60 -10.54
C LYS A 414 -50.87 -33.84 -9.81
N ILE A 415 -51.07 -33.93 -8.49
CA ILE A 415 -50.67 -35.09 -7.68
C ILE A 415 -51.57 -36.29 -8.01
N GLU A 416 -52.87 -36.05 -8.10
CA GLU A 416 -53.89 -37.03 -8.46
C GLU A 416 -53.59 -37.70 -9.82
N LYS A 417 -53.28 -36.92 -10.86
CA LYS A 417 -52.87 -37.44 -12.17
C LYS A 417 -51.65 -38.38 -12.08
N LYS A 418 -50.67 -38.06 -11.23
CA LYS A 418 -49.49 -38.92 -11.00
C LYS A 418 -49.86 -40.21 -10.25
N ILE A 419 -50.70 -40.11 -9.21
CA ILE A 419 -51.17 -41.26 -8.44
C ILE A 419 -51.93 -42.23 -9.34
N PHE A 420 -52.87 -41.74 -10.16
CA PHE A 420 -53.65 -42.58 -11.08
C PHE A 420 -52.79 -43.24 -12.15
N SER A 421 -51.82 -42.52 -12.72
CA SER A 421 -50.85 -43.11 -13.67
C SER A 421 -50.06 -44.27 -13.06
N LEU A 422 -49.64 -44.15 -11.79
CA LEU A 422 -48.93 -45.22 -11.09
C LEU A 422 -49.88 -46.37 -10.69
N LYS A 423 -51.13 -46.09 -10.33
CA LYS A 423 -52.17 -47.11 -10.06
C LYS A 423 -52.43 -47.99 -11.28
N ALA A 424 -52.54 -47.40 -12.47
CA ALA A 424 -52.71 -48.15 -13.71
C ALA A 424 -51.53 -49.13 -13.96
N LYS A 425 -50.29 -48.68 -13.68
CA LYS A 425 -49.10 -49.54 -13.76
C LYS A 425 -49.13 -50.69 -12.75
N LEU A 426 -49.58 -50.41 -11.52
CA LEU A 426 -49.76 -51.44 -10.49
C LEU A 426 -50.79 -52.49 -10.91
N LEU A 427 -51.93 -52.08 -11.48
CA LEU A 427 -52.98 -52.99 -11.95
C LEU A 427 -52.49 -53.90 -13.09
N ASN A 428 -51.80 -53.31 -14.08
CA ASN A 428 -51.18 -54.08 -15.17
C ASN A 428 -50.16 -55.10 -14.65
N LEU A 429 -49.39 -54.74 -13.63
CA LEU A 429 -48.43 -55.66 -13.01
C LEU A 429 -49.15 -56.81 -12.26
N LYS A 430 -50.23 -56.51 -11.53
CA LYS A 430 -51.06 -57.51 -10.83
C LYS A 430 -51.59 -58.54 -11.82
N ASN A 431 -52.18 -58.10 -12.93
CA ASN A 431 -52.70 -58.98 -13.98
C ASN A 431 -51.62 -59.88 -14.59
N ARG A 432 -50.43 -59.33 -14.86
CA ARG A 432 -49.28 -60.12 -15.38
C ARG A 432 -48.80 -61.18 -14.41
N ILE A 433 -48.82 -60.91 -13.10
CA ILE A 433 -48.43 -61.88 -12.08
C ILE A 433 -49.50 -62.96 -11.93
N THR A 434 -50.79 -62.60 -11.94
CA THR A 434 -51.89 -63.57 -11.88
C THR A 434 -51.89 -64.51 -13.08
N LYS A 435 -51.70 -63.99 -14.30
CA LYS A 435 -51.62 -64.80 -15.53
C LYS A 435 -50.43 -65.78 -15.56
N ARG A 436 -49.39 -65.56 -14.74
CA ARG A 436 -48.25 -66.49 -14.59
C ARG A 436 -48.48 -67.55 -13.51
N ARG A 437 -49.49 -67.38 -12.67
CA ARG A 437 -49.82 -68.29 -11.56
C ARG A 437 -50.99 -69.22 -11.89
N MET A 438 -51.88 -68.79 -12.78
CA MET A 438 -52.77 -69.68 -13.54
C MET A 438 -51.96 -70.33 -14.66
#